data_AF-A0A4S1E481-F1
#
_entry.id   AF-A0A4S1E481-F1
#
_cell.length_a   1.000
_cell.length_b   1.000
_cell.length_c   1.000
_cell.angle_alpha   90.00
_cell.angle_beta   90.00
_cell.angle_gamma   90.00
#
_symmetry.space_group_name_H-M   'P 1'
#
loop_
_entity.id
_entity.type
_entity.pdbx_description
1 polymer ?
#
loop_
_entity_poly.entity_id
_entity_poly.type
_entity_poly.pdbx_seq_one_letter_code
_entity_poly.pdbx_strand_id
1 'polypeptide(L)'
;ANELPIPADGRWNDALRDGMVERVRQRLETVMPGFSQHIIGSKAYSPVDLEAWNMNLVGGDPYSGVCSPDQFFFMRPFAGNAKTRTGRTPIPNLFQIGASVHPGPGLGGQSGYLAAQRICKK
;
A
#
# COMPACT_ATOMS: atom_id res chain seq x y z
N ALA A 1 -11.69 -7.44 25.05
CA ALA A 1 -10.42 -6.94 25.63
C ALA A 1 -9.31 -6.73 24.57
N ASN A 2 -9.65 -6.48 23.29
CA ASN A 2 -8.66 -6.30 22.21
C ASN A 2 -9.19 -5.31 21.16
N GLU A 3 -10.14 -4.47 21.52
CA GLU A 3 -10.76 -3.51 20.62
C GLU A 3 -10.28 -2.13 21.01
N LEU A 4 -9.91 -1.34 20.01
CA LEU A 4 -9.53 0.05 20.18
C LEU A 4 -10.76 0.92 19.89
N PRO A 5 -11.00 1.98 20.67
CA PRO A 5 -12.10 2.88 20.42
C PRO A 5 -11.91 3.54 19.06
N ILE A 6 -12.93 3.46 18.20
CA ILE A 6 -12.93 4.15 16.91
C ILE A 6 -13.36 5.59 17.17
N PRO A 7 -12.55 6.60 16.79
CA PRO A 7 -12.94 8.00 16.88
C PRO A 7 -14.26 8.27 16.14
N ALA A 8 -15.05 9.23 16.61
CA ALA A 8 -16.37 9.52 16.04
C ALA A 8 -16.32 9.97 14.56
N ASP A 9 -15.19 10.55 14.13
CA ASP A 9 -14.94 10.95 12.74
C ASP A 9 -14.41 9.80 11.86
N GLY A 10 -14.17 8.62 12.44
CA GLY A 10 -13.64 7.44 11.77
C GLY A 10 -12.19 7.56 11.31
N ARG A 11 -11.45 8.59 11.78
CA ARG A 11 -10.09 8.86 11.30
C ARG A 11 -9.03 8.31 12.25
N TRP A 12 -7.85 8.10 11.71
CA TRP A 12 -6.66 7.85 12.52
C TRP A 12 -6.24 9.11 13.25
N ASN A 13 -5.89 8.96 14.52
CA ASN A 13 -5.27 9.98 15.34
C ASN A 13 -4.13 9.35 16.16
N ASP A 14 -3.37 10.19 16.85
CA ASP A 14 -2.23 9.74 17.66
C ASP A 14 -2.62 8.70 18.71
N ALA A 15 -3.76 8.90 19.39
CA ALA A 15 -4.24 7.97 20.42
C ALA A 15 -4.57 6.57 19.86
N LEU A 16 -5.20 6.50 18.68
CA LEU A 16 -5.52 5.23 18.02
C LEU A 16 -4.24 4.53 17.50
N ARG A 17 -3.29 5.30 16.96
CA ARG A 17 -1.97 4.79 16.56
C ARG A 17 -1.23 4.20 17.75
N ASP A 18 -1.13 4.94 18.84
CA ASP A 18 -0.37 4.52 20.01
C ASP A 18 -1.06 3.34 20.72
N GLY A 19 -2.40 3.30 20.74
CA GLY A 19 -3.17 2.14 21.18
C GLY A 19 -2.93 0.90 20.32
N MET A 20 -2.78 1.05 19.00
CA MET A 20 -2.43 -0.06 18.12
C MET A 20 -1.02 -0.57 18.37
N VAL A 21 -0.05 0.33 18.63
CA VAL A 21 1.31 -0.06 19.02
C VAL A 21 1.29 -0.91 20.29
N GLU A 22 0.56 -0.47 21.31
CA GLU A 22 0.46 -1.21 22.57
C GLU A 22 -0.23 -2.57 22.38
N ARG A 23 -1.29 -2.61 21.56
CA ARG A 23 -1.95 -3.88 21.20
C ARG A 23 -0.99 -4.85 20.51
N VAL A 24 -0.17 -4.39 19.57
CA VAL A 24 0.84 -5.23 18.91
C VAL A 24 1.86 -5.72 19.93
N ARG A 25 2.38 -4.85 20.79
CA ARG A 25 3.34 -5.20 21.84
C ARG A 25 2.79 -6.28 22.79
N GLN A 26 1.56 -6.13 23.27
CA GLN A 26 0.91 -7.12 24.12
C GLN A 26 0.77 -8.48 23.43
N ARG A 27 0.47 -8.49 22.11
CA ARG A 27 0.41 -9.74 21.33
C ARG A 27 1.78 -10.37 21.20
N LEU A 28 2.83 -9.58 20.93
CA LEU A 28 4.20 -10.08 20.86
C LEU A 28 4.66 -10.68 22.18
N GLU A 29 4.31 -10.07 23.32
CA GLU A 29 4.66 -10.59 24.65
C GLU A 29 4.13 -12.01 24.90
N THR A 30 2.97 -12.36 24.32
CA THR A 30 2.41 -13.73 24.46
C THR A 30 3.20 -14.82 23.76
N VAL A 31 3.98 -14.45 22.73
CA VAL A 31 4.79 -15.39 21.91
C VAL A 31 6.29 -15.18 22.09
N MET A 32 6.70 -14.04 22.64
CA MET A 32 8.08 -13.67 22.96
C MET A 32 8.13 -13.02 24.35
N PRO A 33 8.06 -13.80 25.43
CA PRO A 33 8.13 -13.27 26.80
C PRO A 33 9.42 -12.48 27.04
N GLY A 34 9.30 -11.31 27.65
CA GLY A 34 10.41 -10.38 27.88
C GLY A 34 10.66 -9.40 26.72
N PHE A 35 9.97 -9.53 25.58
CA PHE A 35 10.14 -8.65 24.41
C PHE A 35 10.11 -7.17 24.79
N SER A 36 9.13 -6.79 25.60
CA SER A 36 8.92 -5.43 26.08
C SER A 36 10.14 -4.81 26.78
N GLN A 37 10.98 -5.63 27.44
CA GLN A 37 12.14 -5.17 28.20
C GLN A 37 13.32 -4.77 27.32
N HIS A 38 13.33 -5.22 26.06
CA HIS A 38 14.41 -4.96 25.10
C HIS A 38 14.12 -3.78 24.18
N ILE A 39 12.97 -3.11 24.33
CA ILE A 39 12.59 -1.96 23.50
C ILE A 39 13.36 -0.72 23.96
N ILE A 40 14.27 -0.22 23.11
CA ILE A 40 15.04 1.01 23.34
C ILE A 40 14.41 2.26 22.70
N GLY A 41 13.42 2.08 21.83
CA GLY A 41 12.73 3.14 21.11
C GLY A 41 11.59 2.59 20.27
N SER A 42 10.60 3.44 19.97
CA SER A 42 9.46 3.09 19.14
C SER A 42 9.11 4.23 18.20
N LYS A 43 8.80 3.90 16.96
CA LYS A 43 8.25 4.82 15.97
C LYS A 43 7.15 4.10 15.21
N ALA A 44 5.98 4.72 15.13
CA ALA A 44 4.85 4.24 14.38
C ALA A 44 4.41 5.29 13.36
N TYR A 45 3.86 4.81 12.25
CA TYR A 45 3.25 5.63 11.20
C TYR A 45 1.82 5.13 11.01
N SER A 46 0.87 6.04 11.20
CA SER A 46 -0.53 5.80 10.87
C SER A 46 -0.76 5.89 9.35
N PRO A 47 -1.90 5.42 8.83
CA PRO A 47 -2.25 5.63 7.43
C PRO A 47 -2.24 7.10 6.99
N VAL A 48 -2.60 8.02 7.89
CA VAL A 48 -2.54 9.47 7.64
C VAL A 48 -1.09 9.94 7.52
N ASP A 49 -0.19 9.43 8.35
CA ASP A 49 1.25 9.73 8.26
C ASP A 49 1.84 9.23 6.93
N LEU A 50 1.44 8.04 6.49
CA LEU A 50 1.89 7.45 5.23
C LEU A 50 1.42 8.25 4.02
N GLU A 51 0.14 8.61 3.97
CA GLU A 51 -0.43 9.44 2.90
C GLU A 51 0.22 10.84 2.85
N ALA A 52 0.47 11.44 4.02
CA ALA A 52 1.17 12.72 4.12
C ALA A 52 2.63 12.63 3.66
N TRP A 53 3.30 11.49 3.89
CA TRP A 53 4.68 11.28 3.48
C TRP A 53 4.82 11.04 1.97
N ASN A 54 3.88 10.31 1.38
CA ASN A 54 3.89 10.02 -0.05
C ASN A 54 2.46 10.03 -0.59
N MET A 55 2.19 11.01 -1.45
CA MET A 55 0.87 11.25 -2.06
C MET A 55 0.34 10.06 -2.88
N ASN A 56 1.20 9.09 -3.26
CA ASN A 56 0.77 7.87 -3.93
C ASN A 56 0.17 6.82 -2.97
N LEU A 57 0.37 6.99 -1.65
CA LEU A 57 -0.17 6.14 -0.59
C LEU A 57 -1.55 6.65 -0.17
N VAL A 58 -2.50 6.70 -1.10
CA VAL A 58 -3.85 7.24 -0.85
C VAL A 58 -4.51 6.44 0.28
N GLY A 59 -5.03 7.14 1.29
CA GLY A 59 -5.55 6.52 2.52
C GLY A 59 -4.51 5.68 3.29
N GLY A 60 -3.23 5.87 3.03
CA GLY A 60 -2.11 5.12 3.60
C GLY A 60 -1.82 3.77 2.94
N ASP A 61 -2.40 3.47 1.77
CA ASP A 61 -2.27 2.18 1.11
C ASP A 61 -1.04 2.10 0.18
N PRO A 62 -0.02 1.26 0.50
CA PRO A 62 1.14 1.06 -0.36
C PRO A 62 0.89 0.17 -1.58
N TYR A 63 -0.25 -0.52 -1.64
CA TYR A 63 -0.62 -1.37 -2.76
C TYR A 63 -1.48 -0.64 -3.80
N SER A 64 -1.88 0.60 -3.52
CA SER A 64 -2.68 1.48 -4.40
C SER A 64 -3.99 0.85 -4.86
N GLY A 65 -4.67 0.13 -3.96
CA GLY A 65 -5.93 -0.54 -4.20
C GLY A 65 -5.99 -1.93 -3.58
N VAL A 66 -7.19 -2.49 -3.52
CA VAL A 66 -7.41 -3.83 -2.98
C VAL A 66 -6.92 -4.89 -3.98
N CYS A 67 -6.24 -5.92 -3.49
CA CYS A 67 -5.83 -7.07 -4.29
C CYS A 67 -6.99 -8.05 -4.58
N SER A 68 -8.18 -7.54 -4.91
CA SER A 68 -9.34 -8.35 -5.27
C SER A 68 -9.39 -8.63 -6.78
N PRO A 69 -10.07 -9.70 -7.23
CA PRO A 69 -10.15 -10.00 -8.67
C PRO A 69 -10.68 -8.85 -9.53
N ASP A 70 -11.63 -8.08 -8.99
CA ASP A 70 -12.31 -6.94 -9.61
C ASP A 70 -11.52 -5.63 -9.60
N GLN A 71 -10.53 -5.46 -8.71
CA GLN A 71 -9.69 -4.26 -8.68
C GLN A 71 -8.28 -4.49 -9.24
N PHE A 72 -7.75 -5.70 -9.08
CA PHE A 72 -6.34 -6.00 -9.36
C PHE A 72 -6.14 -6.83 -10.64
N PHE A 73 -7.06 -7.76 -10.91
CA PHE A 73 -6.86 -8.78 -11.94
C PHE A 73 -7.66 -8.49 -13.21
N PHE A 74 -8.33 -9.50 -13.76
CA PHE A 74 -8.91 -9.49 -15.11
C PHE A 74 -10.27 -8.78 -15.17
N MET A 75 -10.85 -8.44 -14.03
CA MET A 75 -12.11 -7.69 -13.93
C MET A 75 -11.89 -6.19 -13.66
N ARG A 76 -10.64 -5.74 -13.51
CA ARG A 76 -10.33 -4.31 -13.34
C ARG A 76 -10.75 -3.48 -14.56
N PRO A 77 -11.08 -2.19 -14.40
CA PRO A 77 -11.31 -1.29 -15.52
C PRO A 77 -10.17 -1.38 -16.55
N PHE A 78 -10.54 -1.51 -17.82
CA PHE A 78 -9.61 -1.66 -18.94
C PHE A 78 -8.71 -2.92 -18.90
N ALA A 79 -9.06 -3.97 -18.14
CA ALA A 79 -8.29 -5.22 -18.10
C ALA A 79 -8.06 -5.83 -19.48
N GLY A 80 -9.05 -5.78 -20.37
CA GLY A 80 -8.98 -6.31 -21.74
C GLY A 80 -8.11 -5.50 -22.70
N ASN A 81 -7.73 -4.28 -22.35
CA ASN A 81 -6.94 -3.42 -23.22
C ASN A 81 -5.43 -3.72 -23.06
N ALA A 82 -4.80 -4.23 -24.12
CA ALA A 82 -3.37 -4.55 -24.11
C ALA A 82 -2.47 -3.32 -23.85
N LYS A 83 -2.95 -2.10 -24.16
CA LYS A 83 -2.23 -0.85 -23.90
C LYS A 83 -2.18 -0.55 -22.39
N THR A 84 -3.31 -0.68 -21.69
CA THR A 84 -3.39 -0.41 -20.24
C THR A 84 -2.77 -1.52 -19.39
N ARG A 85 -2.60 -2.75 -19.93
CA ARG A 85 -1.77 -3.80 -19.31
C ARG A 85 -0.27 -3.47 -19.32
N THR A 86 0.19 -2.64 -20.27
CA THR A 86 1.60 -2.25 -20.41
C THR A 86 1.86 -0.81 -19.97
N GLY A 87 0.94 -0.23 -19.18
CA GLY A 87 1.06 1.13 -18.67
C GLY A 87 0.88 2.23 -19.72
N ARG A 88 0.53 1.91 -20.97
CA ARG A 88 0.34 2.92 -22.01
C ARG A 88 -0.96 3.69 -21.79
N THR A 89 -0.85 5.01 -21.76
CA THR A 89 -2.00 5.92 -21.61
C THR A 89 -2.65 6.24 -22.97
N PRO A 90 -3.84 6.87 -22.98
CA PRO A 90 -4.43 7.41 -24.21
C PRO A 90 -3.59 8.51 -24.87
N ILE A 91 -2.73 9.19 -24.09
CA ILE A 91 -1.86 10.26 -24.59
C ILE A 91 -0.65 9.63 -25.31
N PRO A 92 -0.34 10.05 -26.55
CA PRO A 92 0.83 9.54 -27.28
C PRO A 92 2.12 9.71 -26.47
N ASN A 93 2.97 8.68 -26.48
CA ASN A 93 4.27 8.65 -25.82
C ASN A 93 4.26 8.88 -24.29
N LEU A 94 3.09 8.78 -23.64
CA LEU A 94 2.97 8.80 -22.18
C LEU A 94 2.67 7.40 -21.63
N PHE A 95 3.52 6.96 -20.70
CA PHE A 95 3.43 5.67 -20.01
C PHE A 95 3.37 5.89 -18.51
N GLN A 96 2.57 5.08 -17.84
CA GLN A 96 2.44 5.02 -16.39
C GLN A 96 3.08 3.73 -15.88
N ILE A 97 3.79 3.84 -14.76
CA ILE A 97 4.39 2.71 -14.04
C ILE A 97 4.03 2.83 -12.55
N GLY A 98 4.39 1.83 -11.75
CA GLY A 98 4.16 1.81 -10.31
C GLY A 98 3.11 0.79 -9.89
N ALA A 99 2.66 0.92 -8.64
CA ALA A 99 1.78 -0.03 -7.97
C ALA A 99 0.40 -0.16 -8.65
N SER A 100 -0.21 0.96 -9.06
CA SER A 100 -1.53 0.95 -9.74
C SER A 100 -1.50 0.41 -11.18
N VAL A 101 -0.35 -0.02 -11.69
CA VAL A 101 -0.19 -0.50 -13.07
C VAL A 101 0.10 -1.99 -13.05
N HIS A 102 -0.62 -2.74 -13.89
CA HIS A 102 -0.35 -4.16 -14.09
C HIS A 102 1.16 -4.41 -14.33
N PRO A 103 1.77 -5.42 -13.67
CA PRO A 103 1.15 -6.53 -12.96
C PRO A 103 0.70 -6.24 -11.52
N GLY A 104 1.01 -5.06 -11.00
CA GLY A 104 0.56 -4.61 -9.70
C GLY A 104 1.69 -4.12 -8.80
N PRO A 105 1.37 -3.76 -7.55
CA PRO A 105 2.29 -3.41 -6.49
C PRO A 105 3.32 -4.49 -6.13
N GLY A 106 4.33 -4.06 -5.38
CA GLY A 106 5.44 -4.88 -4.89
C GLY A 106 6.79 -4.37 -5.37
N LEU A 107 7.85 -5.00 -4.86
CA LEU A 107 9.24 -4.59 -5.13
C LEU A 107 9.76 -5.05 -6.49
N GLY A 108 8.97 -5.80 -7.26
CA GLY A 108 9.42 -6.45 -8.49
C GLY A 108 9.62 -5.52 -9.70
N GLY A 109 9.15 -4.27 -9.65
CA GLY A 109 9.39 -3.27 -10.70
C GLY A 109 8.87 -3.64 -12.11
N GLN A 110 8.00 -4.66 -12.21
CA GLN A 110 7.62 -5.25 -13.50
C GLN A 110 6.85 -4.29 -14.42
N SER A 111 6.04 -3.37 -13.87
CA SER A 111 5.36 -2.36 -14.69
C SER A 111 6.36 -1.45 -15.40
N GLY A 112 7.45 -1.10 -14.73
CA GLY A 112 8.58 -0.37 -15.32
C GLY A 112 9.27 -1.17 -16.43
N TYR A 113 9.54 -2.44 -16.19
CA TYR A 113 10.14 -3.33 -17.20
C TYR A 113 9.28 -3.45 -18.46
N LEU A 114 7.97 -3.66 -18.32
CA LEU A 114 7.04 -3.74 -19.44
C LEU A 114 6.94 -2.43 -20.23
N ALA A 115 6.92 -1.29 -19.53
CA ALA A 115 6.93 0.03 -20.17
C ALA A 115 8.23 0.25 -20.97
N ALA A 116 9.39 -0.06 -20.38
CA ALA A 116 10.69 0.06 -21.06
C ALA A 116 10.78 -0.82 -22.32
N GLN A 117 10.32 -2.07 -22.25
CA GLN A 117 10.24 -2.94 -23.42
C GLN A 117 9.36 -2.34 -24.53
N ARG A 118 8.29 -1.62 -24.18
CA ARG A 118 7.41 -1.00 -25.18
C ARG A 118 8.02 0.24 -25.83
N ILE A 119 8.76 1.02 -25.05
CA ILE A 119 9.47 2.23 -25.49
C ILE A 119 10.65 1.86 -26.39
N CYS A 120 11.41 0.83 -26.02
CA CYS A 120 12.61 0.40 -26.76
C CYS A 120 12.31 -0.45 -28.00
N LYS A 121 11.05 -0.88 -28.20
CA LYS A 121 10.63 -1.54 -29.45
C LYS A 121 10.68 -0.53 -30.60
N LYS A 122 11.73 -0.64 -31.42
CA LYS A 122 11.79 -0.03 -32.77
C LYS A 122 10.63 -0.52 -33.63
#